data_AF-A0A8J7XYB3-F1
#
_entry.id   AF-A0A8J7XYB3-F1
#
_cell.length_a   1.000
_cell.length_b   1.000
_cell.length_c   1.000
_cell.angle_alpha   90.00
_cell.angle_beta   90.00
_cell.angle_gamma   90.00
#
_symmetry.space_group_name_H-M   'P 1'
#
loop_
_entity.id
_entity.type
_entity.pdbx_description
1 polymer ?
#
loop_
_entity_poly.entity_id
_entity_poly.type
_entity_poly.pdbx_seq_one_letter_code
_entity_poly.pdbx_strand_id
1 'polypeptide(L)'
;MIHFATFLKKKYNIYPKDVWEKPVLFCISMVGINTKEKPVLKAMYDFSDLREMYGATEGMYAQQLDKRPYVFPNYDFYFFEVETNHRIKMLYELEKGERGSLIISSCLFPRYKIGDVVKSFGGSALTCLGREKDFNVIKYYWERLMGQTL
;
A
#
# COMPACT_ATOMS: atom_id res chain seq x y z
N MET A 1 10.84 -4.30 -6.84
CA MET A 1 11.36 -3.30 -7.81
C MET A 1 12.74 -2.80 -7.42
N ILE A 2 12.92 -2.14 -6.28
CA ILE A 2 14.22 -1.59 -5.86
C ILE A 2 15.33 -2.65 -5.82
N HIS A 3 15.08 -3.82 -5.22
CA HIS A 3 16.06 -4.91 -5.20
C HIS A 3 16.49 -5.37 -6.60
N PHE A 4 15.57 -5.38 -7.57
CA PHE A 4 15.89 -5.74 -8.94
C PHE A 4 16.79 -4.68 -9.60
N ALA A 5 16.45 -3.39 -9.43
CA ALA A 5 17.28 -2.29 -9.91
C ALA A 5 18.69 -2.32 -9.29
N THR A 6 18.80 -2.56 -7.97
CA THR A 6 20.08 -2.71 -7.27
C THR A 6 20.87 -3.91 -7.77
N PHE A 7 20.21 -5.04 -8.05
CA PHE A 7 20.84 -6.21 -8.62
C PHE A 7 21.41 -5.92 -10.02
N LEU A 8 20.65 -5.26 -10.90
CA LEU A 8 21.14 -4.86 -12.21
C LEU A 8 22.35 -3.94 -12.10
N LYS A 9 22.29 -2.95 -11.20
CA LYS A 9 23.41 -2.04 -10.98
C LYS A 9 24.65 -2.76 -10.49
N LYS A 10 24.50 -3.71 -9.55
CA LYS A 10 25.63 -4.46 -8.99
C LYS A 10 26.25 -5.44 -9.99
N LYS A 11 25.42 -6.16 -10.75
CA LYS A 11 25.87 -7.24 -11.63
C LYS A 11 26.28 -6.77 -13.03
N TYR A 12 25.60 -5.75 -13.55
CA TYR A 12 25.73 -5.33 -14.94
C TYR A 12 26.06 -3.83 -15.08
N ASN A 13 26.21 -3.09 -13.98
CA ASN A 13 26.50 -1.65 -13.94
C ASN A 13 25.46 -0.73 -14.62
N ILE A 14 24.28 -1.26 -14.96
CA ILE A 14 23.17 -0.54 -15.60
C ILE A 14 21.97 -0.41 -14.65
N TYR A 15 21.12 0.58 -14.89
CA TYR A 15 19.82 0.74 -14.26
C TYR A 15 18.69 0.25 -15.17
N PRO A 16 17.51 -0.05 -14.61
CA PRO A 16 16.33 -0.40 -15.41
C PRO A 16 16.01 0.60 -16.53
N LYS A 17 16.20 1.90 -16.29
CA LYS A 17 15.99 2.96 -17.31
C LYS A 17 16.91 2.87 -18.53
N ASP A 18 18.04 2.16 -18.41
CA ASP A 18 18.98 1.96 -19.52
C ASP A 18 18.52 0.82 -20.45
N VAL A 19 17.52 0.04 -20.02
CA VAL A 19 16.99 -1.12 -20.74
C VAL A 19 15.52 -0.91 -21.16
N TRP A 20 14.75 -0.23 -20.32
CA TRP A 20 13.33 0.01 -20.52
C TRP A 20 13.04 1.49 -20.71
N GLU A 21 12.39 1.81 -21.83
CA GLU A 21 11.97 3.18 -22.13
C GLU A 21 10.65 3.51 -21.40
N LYS A 22 10.76 4.34 -20.36
CA LYS A 22 9.62 4.93 -19.61
C LYS A 22 8.49 3.94 -19.27
N PRO A 23 8.79 2.80 -18.61
CA PRO A 23 7.78 1.79 -18.30
C PRO A 23 6.67 2.33 -17.39
N VAL A 24 5.51 1.67 -17.38
CA VAL A 24 4.50 1.83 -16.32
C VAL A 24 4.81 0.82 -15.22
N LEU A 25 4.93 1.29 -13.97
CA LEU A 25 5.20 0.43 -12.84
C LEU A 25 3.92 0.12 -12.08
N PHE A 26 3.59 -1.17 -11.95
CA PHE A 26 2.61 -1.65 -11.00
C PHE A 26 3.33 -2.19 -9.76
N CYS A 27 3.15 -1.52 -8.63
CA CYS A 27 3.76 -1.89 -7.36
C CYS A 27 2.66 -2.34 -6.40
N ILE A 28 2.94 -3.43 -5.68
CA ILE A 28 1.93 -4.11 -4.85
C ILE A 28 2.45 -4.25 -3.43
N SER A 29 1.57 -4.03 -2.45
CA SER A 29 1.74 -4.48 -1.05
C SER A 29 2.99 -3.97 -0.33
N MET A 30 3.49 -2.77 -0.68
CA MET A 30 4.55 -2.09 0.07
C MET A 30 4.01 -0.80 0.68
N VAL A 31 4.41 -0.53 1.92
CA VAL A 31 4.06 0.72 2.60
C VAL A 31 4.77 1.90 1.93
N GLY A 32 4.02 2.97 1.64
CA GLY A 32 4.62 4.22 1.16
C GLY A 32 5.14 4.16 -0.29
N ILE A 33 4.59 3.30 -1.15
CA ILE A 33 4.91 3.24 -2.59
C ILE A 33 4.82 4.64 -3.21
N ASN A 34 3.69 5.31 -3.00
CA ASN A 34 3.43 6.62 -3.59
C ASN A 34 4.19 7.79 -2.92
N THR A 35 4.93 7.56 -1.83
CA THR A 35 5.64 8.61 -1.10
C THR A 35 7.11 8.36 -0.89
N LYS A 36 7.48 7.39 -0.04
CA LYS A 36 8.87 7.11 0.29
C LYS A 36 9.60 6.50 -0.91
N GLU A 37 8.95 5.58 -1.61
CA GLU A 37 9.61 4.79 -2.67
C GLU A 37 9.57 5.48 -4.04
N LYS A 38 8.54 6.30 -4.31
CA LYS A 38 8.31 6.93 -5.61
C LYS A 38 9.53 7.70 -6.16
N PRO A 39 10.25 8.55 -5.39
CA PRO A 39 11.43 9.25 -5.89
C PRO A 39 12.57 8.30 -6.29
N VAL A 40 12.82 7.26 -5.48
CA VAL A 40 13.87 6.27 -5.73
C VAL A 40 13.54 5.44 -6.97
N LEU A 41 12.29 4.98 -7.08
CA LEU A 41 11.81 4.29 -8.27
C LEU A 41 11.93 5.17 -9.52
N LYS A 42 11.65 6.47 -9.42
CA LYS A 42 11.75 7.38 -10.57
C LYS A 42 13.20 7.52 -11.01
N ALA A 43 14.15 7.63 -10.09
CA ALA A 43 15.57 7.71 -10.41
C ALA A 43 16.12 6.44 -11.10
N MET A 44 15.62 5.27 -10.69
CA MET A 44 16.07 3.96 -11.20
C MET A 44 15.42 3.55 -12.53
N TYR A 45 14.13 3.83 -12.71
CA TYR A 45 13.33 3.33 -13.84
C TYR A 45 12.95 4.40 -14.85
N ASP A 46 13.02 5.68 -14.48
CA ASP A 46 12.45 6.79 -15.27
C ASP A 46 11.03 6.52 -15.80
N PHE A 47 10.19 5.89 -14.96
CA PHE A 47 8.87 5.42 -15.36
C PHE A 47 7.92 6.54 -15.85
N SER A 48 6.99 6.21 -16.75
CA SER A 48 5.94 7.13 -17.22
C SER A 48 4.82 7.29 -16.20
N ASP A 49 4.41 6.20 -15.56
CA ASP A 49 3.40 6.19 -14.51
C ASP A 49 3.70 5.13 -13.44
N LEU A 50 3.17 5.35 -12.25
CA LEU A 50 3.31 4.45 -11.10
C LEU A 50 1.91 4.21 -10.52
N ARG A 51 1.51 2.94 -10.47
CA ARG A 51 0.23 2.51 -9.92
C ARG A 51 0.43 1.55 -8.77
N GLU A 52 -0.32 1.81 -7.71
CA GLU A 52 -0.38 0.98 -6.52
C GLU A 52 -1.57 0.03 -6.60
N MET A 53 -1.31 -1.23 -6.28
CA MET A 53 -2.34 -2.23 -6.03
C MET A 53 -2.14 -2.79 -4.63
N TYR A 54 -3.23 -3.16 -3.98
CA TYR A 54 -3.19 -3.82 -2.69
C TYR A 54 -3.67 -5.24 -2.84
N GLY A 55 -2.79 -6.17 -2.48
CA GLY A 55 -3.07 -7.60 -2.48
C GLY A 55 -2.29 -8.31 -1.39
N ALA A 56 -2.60 -9.57 -1.22
CA ALA A 56 -1.83 -10.51 -0.43
C ALA A 56 -1.81 -11.85 -1.17
N THR A 57 -1.21 -12.88 -0.57
CA THR A 57 -1.22 -14.23 -1.14
C THR A 57 -2.65 -14.73 -1.36
N GLU A 58 -3.57 -14.28 -0.50
CA GLU A 58 -4.97 -14.65 -0.44
C GLU A 58 -5.83 -13.94 -1.49
N GLY A 59 -5.32 -12.92 -2.20
CA GLY A 59 -6.05 -12.23 -3.27
C GLY A 59 -5.58 -10.81 -3.61
N MET A 60 -6.24 -10.22 -4.62
CA MET A 60 -6.03 -8.83 -5.03
C MET A 60 -7.26 -7.99 -4.66
N TYR A 61 -7.09 -7.05 -3.75
CA TYR A 61 -8.20 -6.50 -2.98
C TYR A 61 -8.56 -5.06 -3.31
N ALA A 62 -7.59 -4.25 -3.70
CA ALA A 62 -7.81 -2.85 -4.02
C ALA A 62 -6.81 -2.35 -5.06
N GLN A 63 -7.16 -1.26 -5.74
CA GLN A 63 -6.30 -0.66 -6.76
C GLN A 63 -6.44 0.85 -6.78
N GLN A 64 -5.36 1.51 -7.17
CA GLN A 64 -5.34 2.96 -7.35
C GLN A 64 -6.11 3.34 -8.63
N LEU A 65 -7.12 4.20 -8.50
CA LEU A 65 -7.94 4.65 -9.63
C LEU A 65 -7.39 5.92 -10.30
N ASP A 66 -6.66 6.75 -9.55
CA ASP A 66 -6.14 8.03 -10.02
C ASP A 66 -4.71 8.29 -9.50
N LYS A 67 -4.23 9.55 -9.53
CA LYS A 67 -2.85 9.87 -9.10
C LYS A 67 -2.69 10.00 -7.59
N ARG A 68 -3.76 9.83 -6.79
CA ARG A 68 -3.74 10.06 -5.34
C ARG A 68 -3.11 8.86 -4.61
N PRO A 69 -2.42 9.05 -3.47
CA PRO A 69 -1.59 8.03 -2.85
C PRO A 69 -2.38 7.02 -2.01
N TYR A 70 -3.49 6.51 -2.54
CA TYR A 70 -4.38 5.55 -1.88
C TYR A 70 -5.10 4.68 -2.91
N VAL A 71 -5.62 3.55 -2.44
CA VAL A 71 -6.30 2.55 -3.25
C VAL A 71 -7.78 2.46 -2.90
N PHE A 72 -8.58 1.98 -3.85
CA PHE A 72 -10.01 1.76 -3.71
C PHE A 72 -10.30 0.25 -3.68
N PRO A 73 -11.04 -0.23 -2.66
CA PRO A 73 -11.40 -1.65 -2.55
C PRO A 73 -12.32 -2.14 -3.67
N ASN A 74 -12.12 -3.39 -4.05
CA ASN A 74 -12.97 -4.11 -4.99
C ASN A 74 -14.21 -4.66 -4.26
N TYR A 75 -15.16 -3.78 -3.92
CA TYR A 75 -16.39 -4.15 -3.18
C TYR A 75 -17.29 -5.14 -3.92
N ASP A 76 -17.17 -5.25 -5.24
CA ASP A 76 -17.93 -6.21 -6.04
C ASP A 76 -17.52 -7.67 -5.77
N PHE A 77 -16.32 -7.88 -5.20
CA PHE A 77 -15.74 -9.21 -4.98
C PHE A 77 -15.52 -9.56 -3.51
N TYR A 78 -15.39 -8.57 -2.63
CA TYR A 78 -14.99 -8.78 -1.24
C TYR A 78 -15.75 -7.89 -0.27
N PHE A 79 -15.91 -8.36 0.97
CA PHE A 79 -16.34 -7.53 2.08
C PHE A 79 -15.15 -7.09 2.92
N PHE A 80 -15.13 -5.80 3.25
CA PHE A 80 -14.04 -5.17 3.98
C PHE A 80 -14.53 -4.68 5.33
N GLU A 81 -13.99 -5.27 6.38
CA GLU A 81 -14.19 -4.88 7.76
C GLU A 81 -12.87 -4.33 8.32
N VAL A 82 -12.97 -3.42 9.30
CA VAL A 82 -11.81 -2.91 10.02
C VAL A 82 -12.06 -3.00 11.51
N GLU A 83 -11.18 -3.74 12.19
CA GLU A 83 -11.13 -3.80 13.64
C GLU A 83 -10.42 -2.56 14.17
N THR A 84 -11.20 -1.67 14.76
CA THR A 84 -10.72 -0.48 15.49
C THR A 84 -10.62 -0.82 16.99
N ASN A 85 -10.05 0.08 17.81
CA ASN A 85 -9.82 -0.16 19.24
C ASN A 85 -11.04 -0.64 20.05
N HIS A 86 -12.27 -0.34 19.60
CA HIS A 86 -13.48 -0.58 20.39
C HIS A 86 -14.60 -1.30 19.62
N ARG A 87 -14.43 -1.54 18.31
CA ARG A 87 -15.48 -2.11 17.45
C ARG A 87 -14.92 -2.52 16.09
N ILE A 88 -15.65 -3.40 15.44
CA ILE A 88 -15.48 -3.69 14.01
C ILE A 88 -16.46 -2.80 13.24
N LYS A 89 -15.98 -2.12 12.21
CA LYS A 89 -16.78 -1.30 11.29
C LYS A 89 -16.60 -1.83 9.87
N MET A 90 -17.56 -1.55 8.99
CA MET A 90 -17.28 -1.70 7.56
C MET A 90 -16.26 -0.64 7.14
N LEU A 91 -15.35 -0.99 6.23
CA LEU A 91 -14.30 -0.08 5.79
C LEU A 91 -14.86 1.26 5.24
N TYR A 92 -16.00 1.22 4.55
CA TYR A 92 -16.63 2.43 3.99
C TYR A 92 -17.25 3.34 5.08
N GLU A 93 -17.46 2.83 6.30
CA GLU A 93 -17.98 3.59 7.44
C GLU A 93 -16.87 4.30 8.21
N LEU A 94 -15.60 4.04 7.88
CA LEU A 94 -14.48 4.69 8.54
C LEU A 94 -14.42 6.18 8.22
N GLU A 95 -14.25 6.98 9.26
CA GLU A 95 -14.00 8.41 9.11
C GLU A 95 -12.61 8.64 8.52
N LYS A 96 -12.44 9.78 7.85
CA LYS A 96 -11.13 10.14 7.28
C LYS A 96 -10.07 10.22 8.39
N GLY A 97 -9.02 9.44 8.23
CA GLY A 97 -7.92 9.34 9.18
C GLY A 97 -8.09 8.25 10.24
N GLU A 98 -9.27 7.64 10.36
CA GLU A 98 -9.53 6.47 11.22
C GLU A 98 -8.67 5.29 10.73
N ARG A 99 -8.23 4.46 11.67
CA ARG A 99 -7.30 3.36 11.42
C ARG A 99 -7.73 2.11 12.16
N GLY A 100 -7.30 0.97 11.65
CA GLY A 100 -7.50 -0.30 12.32
C GLY A 100 -6.93 -1.46 11.53
N SER A 101 -7.16 -2.65 12.05
CA SER A 101 -6.72 -3.90 11.43
C SER A 101 -7.68 -4.34 10.35
N LEU A 102 -7.15 -4.68 9.18
CA LEU A 102 -7.96 -5.07 8.04
C LEU A 102 -8.43 -6.52 8.15
N ILE A 103 -9.73 -6.69 8.00
CA ILE A 103 -10.42 -7.98 7.91
C ILE A 103 -11.09 -8.05 6.53
N ILE A 104 -10.84 -9.11 5.79
CA ILE A 104 -11.40 -9.31 4.45
C ILE A 104 -12.19 -10.61 4.42
N SER A 105 -13.42 -10.56 3.92
CA SER A 105 -14.15 -11.76 3.54
C SER A 105 -14.08 -11.97 2.03
N SER A 106 -13.59 -13.13 1.62
CA SER A 106 -13.58 -13.61 0.24
C SER A 106 -14.41 -14.89 0.10
N CYS A 107 -14.50 -15.42 -1.12
CA CYS A 107 -15.15 -16.72 -1.37
C CYS A 107 -14.45 -17.91 -0.69
N LEU A 108 -13.16 -17.77 -0.34
CA LEU A 108 -12.38 -18.83 0.30
C LEU A 108 -12.21 -18.62 1.81
N PHE A 109 -12.15 -17.35 2.25
CA PHE A 109 -11.83 -17.02 3.63
C PHE A 109 -12.83 -15.99 4.18
N PRO A 110 -13.83 -16.42 4.97
CA PRO A 110 -14.75 -15.50 5.62
C PRO A 110 -14.07 -14.79 6.80
N ARG A 111 -14.21 -13.47 6.87
CA ARG A 111 -13.71 -12.59 7.95
C ARG A 111 -12.24 -12.87 8.30
N TYR A 112 -11.41 -13.05 7.28
CA TYR A 112 -9.99 -13.33 7.46
C TYR A 112 -9.23 -12.07 7.83
N LYS A 113 -8.51 -12.14 8.95
CA LYS A 113 -7.68 -11.04 9.43
C LYS A 113 -6.36 -11.03 8.68
N ILE A 114 -6.16 -10.03 7.81
CA ILE A 114 -4.99 -9.94 6.92
C ILE A 114 -3.69 -9.66 7.70
N GLY A 115 -3.81 -9.02 8.87
CA GLY A 115 -2.67 -8.61 9.70
C GLY A 115 -2.03 -7.29 9.25
N ASP A 116 -2.71 -6.55 8.37
CA ASP A 116 -2.31 -5.21 7.92
C ASP A 116 -3.10 -4.13 8.67
N VAL A 117 -2.43 -3.05 9.03
CA VAL A 117 -3.05 -1.84 9.56
C VAL A 117 -3.33 -0.88 8.42
N VAL A 118 -4.57 -0.45 8.27
CA VAL A 118 -5.00 0.47 7.23
C VAL A 118 -5.43 1.82 7.81
N LYS A 119 -5.32 2.88 7.00
CA LYS A 119 -5.85 4.23 7.29
C LYS A 119 -6.86 4.61 6.21
N SER A 120 -8.04 5.05 6.64
CA SER A 120 -9.07 5.58 5.74
C SER A 120 -8.72 6.99 5.27
N PHE A 121 -8.96 7.28 3.99
CA PHE A 121 -8.93 8.64 3.43
C PHE A 121 -10.34 9.23 3.23
N GLY A 122 -11.38 8.52 3.67
CA GLY A 122 -12.78 8.82 3.41
C GLY A 122 -13.24 8.30 2.04
N GLY A 123 -14.54 8.09 1.87
CA GLY A 123 -15.12 7.56 0.62
C GLY A 123 -14.58 6.18 0.24
N SER A 124 -14.37 5.32 1.24
CA SER A 124 -13.83 3.96 1.11
C SER A 124 -12.37 3.83 0.66
N ALA A 125 -11.68 4.95 0.39
CA ALA A 125 -10.27 4.93 0.03
C ALA A 125 -9.40 4.56 1.23
N LEU A 126 -8.37 3.74 1.00
CA LEU A 126 -7.45 3.30 2.06
C LEU A 126 -5.99 3.36 1.63
N THR A 127 -5.10 3.39 2.61
CA THR A 127 -3.68 3.06 2.44
C THR A 127 -3.25 2.05 3.49
N CYS A 128 -2.32 1.17 3.12
CA CYS A 128 -1.69 0.25 4.07
C CYS A 128 -0.53 0.97 4.80
N LEU A 129 -0.57 0.94 6.13
CA LEU A 129 0.45 1.54 6.99
C LEU A 129 1.55 0.56 7.39
N GLY A 130 1.29 -0.75 7.34
CA GLY A 130 2.23 -1.80 7.75
C GLY A 130 1.55 -2.98 8.42
N ARG A 131 2.31 -3.90 9.01
CA ARG A 131 1.79 -5.07 9.72
C ARG A 131 1.45 -4.76 11.17
N GLU A 132 0.48 -5.44 11.77
CA GLU A 132 0.10 -5.26 13.19
C GLU A 132 1.27 -5.45 14.18
N LYS A 133 2.17 -6.41 13.89
CA LYS A 133 3.30 -6.77 14.75
C LYS A 133 4.52 -5.86 14.58
N ASP A 134 4.54 -5.04 13.54
CA ASP A 134 5.57 -4.01 13.41
C ASP A 134 5.31 -2.99 14.53
N PHE A 135 6.36 -2.48 15.18
CA PHE A 135 6.33 -1.49 16.28
C PHE A 135 5.71 -0.13 15.85
N ASN A 136 4.48 -0.14 15.37
CA ASN A 136 3.83 0.93 14.63
C ASN A 136 3.57 2.16 15.51
N VAL A 137 3.49 2.01 16.82
CA VAL A 137 3.31 3.15 17.74
C VAL A 137 4.59 3.99 17.82
N ILE A 138 5.74 3.37 18.12
CA ILE A 138 7.02 4.09 18.25
C ILE A 138 7.46 4.65 16.90
N LYS A 139 7.37 3.84 15.83
CA LYS A 139 7.70 4.27 14.47
C LYS A 139 6.81 5.42 13.99
N TYR A 140 5.51 5.41 14.31
CA TYR A 140 4.59 6.50 13.97
C TYR A 140 4.93 7.81 14.68
N TYR A 141 5.19 7.79 15.99
CA TYR A 141 5.60 9.00 16.72
C TYR A 141 6.94 9.54 16.21
N TRP A 142 7.84 8.64 15.80
CA TRP A 142 9.12 9.02 15.19
C TRP A 142 8.95 9.64 13.80
N GLU A 143 8.14 9.05 12.92
CA GLU A 143 7.86 9.57 11.57
C GLU A 143 7.11 10.92 11.62
N ARG A 144 6.23 11.10 12.62
CA ARG A 144 5.54 12.37 12.90
C ARG A 144 6.49 13.45 13.41
N LEU A 145 7.44 13.11 14.30
CA LEU A 145 8.50 14.02 14.74
C LEU A 145 9.44 14.42 13.59
N MET A 146 9.70 13.49 12.65
CA MET A 146 10.55 13.71 11.49
C MET A 146 9.84 14.41 10.31
N GLY A 147 8.58 14.86 10.48
CA GLY A 147 7.83 15.57 9.44
C GLY A 147 7.46 14.73 8.22
N GLN A 148 7.64 13.40 8.28
CA GLN A 148 7.32 12.48 7.19
C GLN A 148 5.87 11.96 7.35
N THR A 149 4.88 12.84 7.20
CA THR A 149 3.48 12.40 7.30
C THR A 149 2.80 12.41 5.94
N LEU A 150 2.18 11.27 5.62
CA LEU A 150 1.01 11.14 4.72
C LEU A 150 -0.29 11.22 5.52
#